data_AF-A0A4P5YTY9-F1
#
_entry.id   AF-A0A4P5YTY9-F1
#
_cell.length_a   1.000
_cell.length_b   1.000
_cell.length_c   1.000
_cell.angle_alpha   90.00
_cell.angle_beta   90.00
_cell.angle_gamma   90.00
#
_symmetry.space_group_name_H-M   'P 1'
#
loop_
_entity.id
_entity.type
_entity.pdbx_description
1 polymer ?
#
loop_
_entity_poly.entity_id
_entity_poly.type
_entity_poly.pdbx_seq_one_letter_code
_entity_poly.pdbx_strand_id
1 'polypeptide(L)'
;MSASFAGVAPADAPVSVSRIAADGVALTLPADAASAVRIRAHTRMLDIDFALRMPRATPPFRYRFQLEGADGAWRDPIGLMRFTVRFNDAKGNAVSGEEFDAHGESPGWTGAPESSRFILRRESLEVPAGAARLQVWLSSAGPQQTMGVYALDALAVTLIPRDPGQTPERVELIPRDGPLMETSAGTPAGWARHGTSLGIAQITPRTGKAPLIVMRDDRPDAFGGWLTTTEKSAPLDGIARVEIEWKEAYSIGWGGNARQSYPYLPAGEYRMRLQPITFEGKPAGDVSTTRIVVVPPFYETKTFWFVTAAGAGLLIAAAARQFTRRRMQRRLDALERERAVEHERSRIARDLHDNLGADLTHLALLSDLALADAGDAAKVRRHFDQIFDLARNLTRQVDEMVWAVNPANDSLKGFVPFLSNYAQNYLLAAGIPCRLDIPAAFPDAPLSSTQRHHLFLTVKEALHNIVKHSHATEAWLRIRKDDHRLKVVVEDNGRGIAEPAAIGDGTGNMQQRIATIGGTFERISEPGKGTRISLSLPLAKPV
;
A
#
# COMPACT_ATOMS: atom_id res chain seq x y z
N MET A 1 -19.85 11.34 -47.83
CA MET A 1 -19.26 10.39 -48.80
C MET A 1 -18.45 9.38 -47.99
N SER A 2 -18.96 8.15 -47.89
CA SER A 2 -18.41 7.09 -47.05
C SER A 2 -17.16 6.50 -47.69
N ALA A 3 -15.99 6.70 -47.06
CA ALA A 3 -14.77 6.01 -47.43
C ALA A 3 -14.85 4.56 -46.93
N SER A 4 -14.74 3.61 -47.85
CA SER A 4 -14.67 2.17 -47.58
C SER A 4 -13.39 1.87 -46.79
N PHE A 5 -13.54 1.30 -45.58
CA PHE A 5 -12.43 0.86 -44.74
C PHE A 5 -12.01 -0.55 -45.16
N ALA A 6 -10.98 -0.66 -46.01
CA ALA A 6 -10.30 -1.93 -46.23
C ALA A 6 -9.29 -2.15 -45.09
N GLY A 7 -9.62 -3.08 -44.19
CA GLY A 7 -8.74 -3.49 -43.11
C GLY A 7 -7.59 -4.36 -43.62
N VAL A 8 -6.43 -4.29 -42.93
CA VAL A 8 -5.13 -4.93 -43.23
C VAL A 8 -4.79 -4.96 -44.72
N ALA A 9 -3.76 -4.19 -45.06
CA ALA A 9 -3.13 -4.18 -46.38
C ALA A 9 -3.19 -5.59 -47.00
N PRO A 10 -3.88 -5.81 -48.14
CA PRO A 10 -3.81 -7.09 -48.84
C PRO A 10 -2.33 -7.46 -49.02
N ALA A 11 -2.02 -8.75 -49.20
CA ALA A 11 -0.63 -9.19 -49.40
C ALA A 11 0.11 -8.41 -50.51
N ASP A 12 -0.65 -7.77 -51.40
CA ASP A 12 -0.20 -6.96 -52.54
C ASP A 12 -0.20 -5.44 -52.29
N ALA A 13 -0.45 -4.97 -51.06
CA ALA A 13 -0.44 -3.55 -50.75
C ALA A 13 0.96 -2.94 -50.91
N PRO A 14 1.06 -1.69 -51.40
CA PRO A 14 2.33 -1.02 -51.66
C PRO A 14 3.20 -0.82 -50.40
N VAL A 15 2.56 -0.66 -49.23
CA VAL A 15 3.20 -0.54 -47.93
C VAL A 15 2.45 -1.37 -46.89
N SER A 16 3.17 -2.09 -46.05
CA SER A 16 2.58 -2.91 -44.98
C SER A 16 3.46 -2.99 -43.74
N VAL A 17 2.85 -3.36 -42.61
CA VAL A 17 3.58 -3.72 -41.40
C VAL A 17 4.18 -5.12 -41.61
N SER A 18 5.50 -5.22 -41.58
CA SER A 18 6.22 -6.48 -41.80
C SER A 18 6.53 -7.23 -40.52
N ARG A 19 6.76 -6.50 -39.42
CA ARG A 19 7.02 -7.08 -38.10
C ARG A 19 6.58 -6.11 -37.01
N ILE A 20 6.02 -6.65 -35.94
CA ILE A 20 5.84 -5.94 -34.66
C ILE A 20 6.63 -6.71 -33.61
N ALA A 21 7.42 -6.01 -32.81
CA ALA A 21 8.15 -6.59 -31.68
C ALA A 21 7.89 -5.79 -30.40
N ALA A 22 7.70 -6.51 -29.30
CA ALA A 22 7.58 -5.94 -27.96
C ALA A 22 8.82 -6.35 -27.16
N ASP A 23 9.59 -5.36 -26.70
CA ASP A 23 10.84 -5.56 -25.96
C ASP A 23 11.83 -6.51 -26.68
N GLY A 24 11.91 -6.38 -28.01
CA GLY A 24 12.74 -7.21 -28.89
C GLY A 24 12.13 -8.56 -29.30
N VAL A 25 11.03 -8.99 -28.68
CA VAL A 25 10.34 -10.25 -29.01
C VAL A 25 9.34 -10.02 -30.13
N ALA A 26 9.53 -10.70 -31.27
CA ALA A 26 8.61 -10.64 -32.39
C ALA A 26 7.24 -11.24 -32.03
N LEU A 27 6.17 -10.54 -32.44
CA LEU A 27 4.79 -10.96 -32.24
C LEU A 27 4.20 -11.49 -33.54
N THR A 28 3.30 -12.47 -33.42
CA THR A 28 2.57 -13.00 -34.57
C THR A 28 1.61 -11.94 -35.11
N LEU A 29 1.79 -11.56 -36.36
CA LEU A 29 0.85 -10.70 -37.07
C LEU A 29 -0.38 -11.53 -37.46
N PRO A 30 -1.60 -11.06 -37.18
CA PRO A 30 -2.82 -11.75 -37.58
C PRO A 30 -2.93 -11.79 -39.11
N ALA A 31 -3.49 -12.89 -39.62
CA ALA A 31 -3.74 -13.07 -41.05
C ALA A 31 -4.94 -12.25 -41.54
N ASP A 32 -5.84 -11.88 -40.63
CA ASP A 32 -7.05 -11.11 -40.91
C ASP A 32 -6.98 -9.70 -40.34
N ALA A 33 -7.72 -8.80 -40.99
CA ALA A 33 -7.75 -7.40 -40.63
C ALA A 33 -8.45 -7.06 -39.31
N ALA A 34 -9.35 -7.93 -38.87
CA ALA A 34 -10.19 -7.68 -37.71
C ALA A 34 -9.46 -8.00 -36.41
N SER A 35 -8.56 -8.99 -36.44
CA SER A 35 -7.74 -9.38 -35.30
C SER A 35 -6.72 -8.31 -34.92
N ALA A 36 -6.58 -8.12 -33.60
CA ALA A 36 -5.61 -7.20 -33.03
C ALA A 36 -4.32 -7.92 -32.63
N VAL A 37 -3.19 -7.26 -32.84
CA VAL A 37 -1.91 -7.67 -32.23
C VAL A 37 -1.97 -7.29 -30.75
N ARG A 38 -1.96 -8.29 -29.87
CA ARG A 38 -2.06 -8.08 -28.41
C ARG A 38 -0.68 -7.92 -27.81
N ILE A 39 -0.43 -6.74 -27.24
CA ILE A 39 0.81 -6.37 -26.58
C ILE A 39 0.64 -6.59 -25.07
N ARG A 40 1.66 -7.15 -24.42
CA ARG A 40 1.65 -7.35 -22.97
C ARG A 40 1.66 -6.02 -22.24
N ALA A 41 1.05 -5.99 -21.06
CA ALA A 41 1.22 -4.90 -20.12
C ALA A 41 2.72 -4.65 -19.84
N HIS A 42 3.08 -3.40 -19.55
CA HIS A 42 4.45 -2.98 -19.21
C HIS A 42 5.50 -3.17 -20.31
N THR A 43 5.09 -3.30 -21.57
CA THR A 43 6.03 -3.27 -22.70
C THR A 43 6.78 -1.94 -22.70
N ARG A 44 8.11 -1.99 -22.64
CA ARG A 44 8.95 -0.79 -22.55
C ARG A 44 9.19 -0.18 -23.92
N MET A 45 9.31 -1.03 -24.94
CA MET A 45 9.54 -0.62 -26.31
C MET A 45 8.66 -1.45 -27.25
N LEU A 46 7.87 -0.76 -28.07
CA LEU A 46 7.15 -1.35 -29.20
C LEU A 46 7.83 -0.94 -30.50
N ASP A 47 8.47 -1.89 -31.18
CA ASP A 47 9.07 -1.68 -32.50
C ASP A 47 8.12 -2.16 -33.59
N ILE A 48 7.89 -1.32 -34.59
CA ILE A 48 7.06 -1.61 -35.75
C ILE A 48 7.93 -1.42 -36.98
N ASP A 49 8.19 -2.52 -37.69
CA ASP A 49 8.92 -2.52 -38.95
C ASP A 49 7.93 -2.45 -40.11
N PHE A 50 8.21 -1.54 -41.05
CA PHE A 50 7.45 -1.38 -42.27
C PHE A 50 8.21 -1.98 -43.44
N ALA A 51 7.48 -2.66 -44.33
CA ALA A 51 7.99 -3.09 -45.62
C ALA A 51 7.35 -2.28 -46.74
N LEU A 52 8.19 -1.78 -47.63
CA LEU A 52 7.76 -1.19 -48.90
C LEU A 52 7.90 -2.23 -50.01
N ARG A 53 6.84 -2.40 -50.81
CA ARG A 53 6.84 -3.25 -52.00
C ARG A 53 6.65 -2.36 -53.22
N MET A 54 7.72 -2.09 -53.94
CA MET A 54 7.68 -1.31 -55.20
C MET A 54 7.51 -2.26 -56.39
N PRO A 55 6.34 -2.33 -57.05
CA PRO A 55 6.21 -3.07 -58.30
C PRO A 55 6.98 -2.32 -59.41
N ARG A 56 7.67 -3.05 -60.29
CA ARG A 56 8.49 -2.46 -61.39
C ARG A 56 7.74 -1.52 -62.34
N ALA A 57 6.40 -1.54 -62.36
CA ALA A 57 5.56 -0.80 -63.29
C ALA A 57 4.83 0.42 -62.68
N THR A 58 5.10 0.75 -61.41
CA THR A 58 4.41 1.85 -60.69
C THR A 58 5.38 3.01 -60.47
N PRO A 59 4.92 4.28 -60.58
CA PRO A 59 5.76 5.41 -60.21
C PRO A 59 6.22 5.25 -58.75
N PRO A 60 7.47 5.61 -58.46
CA PRO A 60 8.06 5.36 -57.17
C PRO A 60 7.36 6.23 -56.11
N PHE A 61 7.03 5.61 -54.98
CA PHE A 61 6.25 6.20 -53.90
C PHE A 61 6.97 6.04 -52.56
N ARG A 62 6.63 6.91 -51.62
CA ARG A 62 7.01 6.81 -50.21
C ARG A 62 5.74 6.64 -49.38
N TYR A 63 5.84 6.68 -48.06
CA TYR A 63 4.66 6.53 -47.20
C TYR A 63 4.77 7.41 -45.98
N ARG A 64 3.59 7.68 -45.42
CA ARG A 64 3.42 8.29 -44.11
C ARG A 64 2.71 7.31 -43.19
N PHE A 65 3.02 7.39 -41.90
CA PHE A 65 2.47 6.53 -40.87
C PHE A 65 1.84 7.36 -39.75
N GLN A 66 0.91 6.75 -39.03
CA GLN A 66 0.33 7.31 -37.82
C GLN A 66 -0.08 6.16 -36.90
N LEU A 67 0.43 6.13 -35.67
CA LEU A 67 -0.15 5.32 -34.61
C LEU A 67 -1.28 6.12 -33.96
N GLU A 68 -2.49 5.96 -34.48
CA GLU A 68 -3.69 6.59 -33.93
C GLU A 68 -3.88 6.14 -32.47
N GLY A 69 -4.05 7.12 -31.57
CA GLY A 69 -4.04 6.92 -30.11
C GLY A 69 -2.71 7.31 -29.44
N ALA A 70 -1.63 7.46 -30.20
CA ALA A 70 -0.32 7.91 -29.71
C ALA A 70 0.22 9.14 -30.47
N ASP A 71 0.15 9.12 -31.81
CA ASP A 71 0.61 10.22 -32.66
C ASP A 71 -0.52 11.24 -32.89
N GLY A 72 -0.23 12.54 -32.70
CA GLY A 72 -1.21 13.62 -32.92
C GLY A 72 -1.49 13.95 -34.39
N ALA A 73 -0.60 13.55 -35.30
CA ALA A 73 -0.72 13.78 -36.74
C ALA A 73 0.03 12.68 -37.52
N TRP A 74 -0.10 12.69 -38.84
CA TRP A 74 0.73 11.87 -39.73
C TRP A 74 2.20 12.23 -39.59
N ARG A 75 3.05 11.21 -39.70
CA ARG A 75 4.51 11.31 -39.66
C ARG A 75 5.11 10.63 -40.86
N ASP A 76 6.24 11.13 -41.33
CA ASP A 76 7.01 10.52 -42.41
C ASP A 76 8.28 9.89 -41.82
N PRO A 77 8.73 8.72 -42.32
CA PRO A 77 10.06 8.27 -41.97
C PRO A 77 11.08 9.28 -42.51
N ILE A 78 12.11 9.56 -41.71
CA ILE A 78 13.02 10.68 -41.96
C ILE A 78 13.90 10.34 -43.17
N GLY A 79 13.72 11.10 -44.25
CA GLY A 79 14.70 11.28 -45.31
C GLY A 79 15.23 12.70 -45.28
N LEU A 80 16.49 12.90 -45.64
CA LEU A 80 17.18 14.18 -45.58
C LEU A 80 17.77 14.52 -46.95
N MET A 81 17.53 15.74 -47.42
CA MET A 81 18.34 16.33 -48.48
C MET A 81 19.10 17.51 -47.90
N ARG A 82 20.28 17.78 -48.44
CA ARG A 82 21.26 18.65 -47.81
C ARG A 82 21.67 19.79 -48.71
N PHE A 83 21.65 20.99 -48.15
CA PHE A 83 22.29 22.16 -48.71
C PHE A 83 23.57 22.44 -47.93
N THR A 84 24.73 22.45 -48.58
CA THR A 84 26.04 22.64 -47.94
C THR A 84 26.70 23.90 -48.45
N VAL A 85 27.24 24.70 -47.53
CA VAL A 85 28.13 25.81 -47.85
C VAL A 85 29.53 25.41 -47.43
N ARG A 86 30.47 25.40 -48.38
CA ARG A 86 31.82 24.89 -48.17
C ARG A 86 32.85 25.97 -48.47
N PHE A 87 33.79 26.14 -47.54
CA PHE A 87 34.94 27.01 -47.69
C PHE A 87 36.11 26.18 -48.18
N ASN A 88 36.70 26.57 -49.31
CA ASN A 88 37.83 25.87 -49.91
C ASN A 88 39.09 26.75 -49.91
N ASP A 89 40.26 26.14 -49.81
CA ASP A 89 41.55 26.80 -49.98
C ASP A 89 41.82 27.14 -51.46
N ALA A 90 42.94 27.82 -51.75
CA ALA A 90 43.31 28.18 -53.12
C ALA A 90 43.59 26.95 -54.03
N LYS A 91 43.81 25.77 -53.44
CA LYS A 91 44.03 24.50 -54.16
C LYS A 91 42.71 23.73 -54.38
N GLY A 92 41.59 24.20 -53.83
CA GLY A 92 40.28 23.55 -53.92
C GLY A 92 39.99 22.52 -52.83
N ASN A 93 40.84 22.39 -51.80
CA ASN A 93 40.59 21.49 -50.67
C ASN A 93 39.58 22.12 -49.70
N ALA A 94 38.75 21.29 -49.05
CA ALA A 94 37.88 21.76 -47.97
C ALA A 94 38.73 22.31 -46.80
N VAL A 95 38.40 23.52 -46.37
CA VAL A 95 38.86 24.10 -45.10
C VAL A 95 37.79 23.90 -44.04
N SER A 96 36.53 24.23 -44.36
CA SER A 96 35.36 23.96 -43.52
C SER A 96 34.09 23.89 -44.36
N GLY A 97 32.97 23.52 -43.74
CA GLY A 97 31.66 23.63 -44.36
C GLY A 97 30.55 23.51 -43.34
N GLU A 98 29.41 24.10 -43.68
CA GLU A 98 28.17 24.08 -42.91
C GLU A 98 27.08 23.38 -43.71
N GLU A 99 26.32 22.51 -43.03
CA GLU A 99 25.28 21.69 -43.64
C GLU A 99 23.91 22.09 -43.12
N PHE A 100 22.98 22.32 -44.05
CA PHE A 100 21.61 22.68 -43.79
C PHE A 100 20.71 21.56 -44.32
N ASP A 101 20.25 20.72 -43.40
CA ASP A 101 19.40 19.57 -43.73
C ASP A 101 17.92 19.97 -43.82
N ALA A 102 17.26 19.51 -44.88
CA ALA A 102 15.82 19.60 -45.09
C ALA A 102 15.19 18.20 -45.01
N HIS A 103 14.06 18.09 -44.29
CA HIS A 103 13.30 16.85 -44.14
C HIS A 103 11.81 17.15 -43.97
N GLY A 104 10.95 16.16 -44.26
CA GLY A 104 9.50 16.33 -44.18
C GLY A 104 8.98 17.29 -45.23
N GLU A 105 7.92 18.04 -44.92
CA GLU A 105 7.30 19.00 -45.85
C GLU A 105 7.43 20.44 -45.34
N SER A 106 7.85 21.35 -46.23
CA SER A 106 7.90 22.77 -45.93
C SER A 106 6.47 23.36 -45.84
N PRO A 107 6.19 24.26 -44.87
CA PRO A 107 4.93 25.00 -44.81
C PRO A 107 4.45 25.59 -46.14
N GLY A 108 3.25 25.18 -46.58
CA GLY A 108 2.65 25.65 -47.84
C GLY A 108 3.13 24.89 -49.09
N TRP A 109 3.72 23.71 -48.92
CA TRP A 109 3.94 22.75 -50.00
C TRP A 109 2.61 22.26 -50.60
N THR A 110 2.50 22.26 -51.92
CA THR A 110 1.28 21.85 -52.66
C THR A 110 1.50 20.65 -53.58
N GLY A 111 2.67 20.00 -53.48
CA GLY A 111 3.04 18.86 -54.31
C GLY A 111 3.84 19.22 -55.57
N ALA A 112 4.21 20.48 -55.76
CA ALA A 112 5.10 20.93 -56.84
C ALA A 112 5.77 22.25 -56.44
N PRO A 113 7.06 22.48 -56.73
CA PRO A 113 7.74 23.73 -56.38
C PRO A 113 7.04 24.98 -56.93
N GLU A 114 6.51 24.91 -58.14
CA GLU A 114 5.95 26.04 -58.89
C GLU A 114 4.71 26.64 -58.24
N SER A 115 3.94 25.83 -57.54
CA SER A 115 2.71 26.20 -56.84
C SER A 115 2.87 26.26 -55.32
N SER A 116 4.09 26.09 -54.81
CA SER A 116 4.36 26.03 -53.37
C SER A 116 4.88 27.35 -52.82
N ARG A 117 4.63 27.59 -51.54
CA ARG A 117 5.24 28.72 -50.82
C ARG A 117 6.68 28.37 -50.47
N PHE A 118 7.61 29.28 -50.77
CA PHE A 118 9.00 29.16 -50.32
C PHE A 118 9.23 29.90 -49.01
N ILE A 119 10.11 29.36 -48.19
CA ILE A 119 10.53 29.86 -46.89
C ILE A 119 11.89 30.52 -47.04
N LEU A 120 11.99 31.78 -46.61
CA LEU A 120 13.27 32.51 -46.61
C LEU A 120 14.14 32.03 -45.44
N ARG A 121 15.39 31.70 -45.73
CA ARG A 121 16.43 31.43 -44.74
C ARG A 121 17.63 32.33 -44.97
N ARG A 122 18.28 32.70 -43.88
CA ARG A 122 19.48 33.51 -43.88
C ARG A 122 20.42 33.01 -42.80
N GLU A 123 21.68 32.85 -43.15
CA GLU A 123 22.73 32.36 -42.25
C GLU A 123 23.96 33.25 -42.38
N SER A 124 24.69 33.42 -41.28
CA SER A 124 25.88 34.26 -41.19
C SER A 124 27.06 33.40 -40.77
N LEU A 125 28.01 33.20 -41.67
CA LEU A 125 29.15 32.30 -41.48
C LEU A 125 30.46 33.09 -41.45
N GLU A 126 31.33 32.80 -40.49
CA GLU A 126 32.67 33.39 -40.45
C GLU A 126 33.58 32.71 -41.48
N VAL A 127 34.40 33.51 -42.17
CA VAL A 127 35.37 32.96 -43.13
C VAL A 127 36.55 32.38 -42.35
N PRO A 128 36.78 31.05 -42.39
CA PRO A 128 37.87 30.45 -41.64
C PRO A 128 39.23 30.87 -42.21
N ALA A 129 40.26 30.83 -41.37
CA ALA A 129 41.62 31.10 -41.80
C ALA A 129 42.05 30.12 -42.90
N GLY A 130 42.60 30.64 -44.01
CA GLY A 130 43.06 29.83 -45.14
C GLY A 130 42.01 29.54 -46.22
N ALA A 131 40.75 29.93 -46.03
CA ALA A 131 39.74 29.86 -47.08
C ALA A 131 39.97 30.94 -48.15
N ALA A 132 39.95 30.52 -49.41
CA ALA A 132 40.09 31.38 -50.58
C ALA A 132 38.80 31.48 -51.39
N ARG A 133 37.95 30.44 -51.36
CA ARG A 133 36.73 30.37 -52.19
C ARG A 133 35.54 29.80 -51.43
N LEU A 134 34.36 30.32 -51.71
CA LEU A 134 33.08 29.78 -51.22
C LEU A 134 32.40 28.95 -52.29
N GLN A 135 32.04 27.71 -51.97
CA GLN A 135 31.30 26.82 -52.86
C GLN A 135 30.00 26.39 -52.18
N VAL A 136 28.94 26.32 -52.97
CA VAL A 136 27.64 25.81 -52.54
C VAL A 136 27.37 24.45 -53.19
N TRP A 137 26.80 23.55 -52.39
CA TRP A 137 26.43 22.19 -52.75
C TRP A 137 24.99 21.91 -52.35
N LEU A 138 24.27 21.15 -53.16
CA LEU A 138 22.92 20.70 -52.88
C LEU A 138 22.85 19.22 -53.28
N SER A 139 22.55 18.33 -52.34
CA SER A 139 22.59 16.88 -52.58
C SER A 139 21.40 16.16 -51.94
N SER A 140 20.93 15.08 -52.58
CA SER A 140 20.00 14.13 -51.94
C SER A 140 20.66 13.23 -50.89
N ALA A 141 21.95 13.48 -50.56
CA ALA A 141 22.67 13.03 -49.37
C ALA A 141 22.53 11.53 -49.01
N GLY A 142 23.08 10.62 -49.83
CA GLY A 142 22.97 9.16 -49.59
C GLY A 142 23.55 8.67 -48.23
N PRO A 143 23.38 7.39 -47.81
CA PRO A 143 22.63 6.25 -48.37
C PRO A 143 21.32 5.99 -47.59
N GLN A 144 20.28 5.32 -48.09
CA GLN A 144 19.86 4.87 -49.42
C GLN A 144 18.36 4.63 -49.24
N GLN A 145 17.53 5.48 -49.84
CA GLN A 145 16.04 5.52 -49.88
C GLN A 145 15.46 6.91 -49.65
N THR A 146 16.26 7.97 -49.42
CA THR A 146 15.71 9.33 -49.44
C THR A 146 15.06 9.59 -50.80
N MET A 147 13.82 10.07 -50.77
CA MET A 147 13.05 10.42 -51.94
C MET A 147 12.32 11.73 -51.68
N GLY A 148 12.16 12.53 -52.74
CA GLY A 148 11.36 13.74 -52.65
C GLY A 148 11.79 14.86 -53.56
N VAL A 149 11.33 16.06 -53.25
CA VAL A 149 11.65 17.27 -53.98
C VAL A 149 12.25 18.29 -53.03
N TYR A 150 13.37 18.90 -53.40
CA TYR A 150 13.95 20.05 -52.72
C TYR A 150 14.26 21.14 -53.74
N ALA A 151 13.58 22.28 -53.64
CA ALA A 151 13.73 23.40 -54.54
C ALA A 151 14.30 24.62 -53.81
N LEU A 152 15.25 25.29 -54.45
CA LEU A 152 15.83 26.56 -54.05
C LEU A 152 15.45 27.68 -55.02
N ASP A 153 15.18 28.85 -54.46
CA ASP A 153 14.97 30.10 -55.19
C ASP A 153 15.79 31.23 -54.55
N ALA A 154 16.10 32.27 -55.32
CA ALA A 154 16.75 33.50 -54.86
C ALA A 154 18.02 33.28 -54.00
N LEU A 155 18.83 32.26 -54.30
CA LEU A 155 20.07 31.98 -53.60
C LEU A 155 21.12 33.05 -53.90
N ALA A 156 21.53 33.77 -52.85
CA ALA A 156 22.51 34.83 -52.92
C ALA A 156 23.44 34.80 -51.71
N VAL A 157 24.62 35.38 -51.90
CA VAL A 157 25.67 35.48 -50.89
C VAL A 157 26.10 36.93 -50.78
N THR A 158 26.10 37.49 -49.58
CA THR A 158 26.64 38.82 -49.29
C THR A 158 27.98 38.69 -48.59
N LEU A 159 29.04 39.21 -49.21
CA LEU A 159 30.40 39.20 -48.69
C LEU A 159 30.58 40.43 -47.81
N ILE A 160 30.91 40.21 -46.53
CA ILE A 160 31.15 41.29 -45.56
C ILE A 160 32.67 41.44 -45.39
N PRO A 161 33.27 42.56 -45.85
CA PRO A 161 34.70 42.80 -45.75
C PRO A 161 35.19 42.87 -44.29
N ARG A 162 36.47 42.58 -44.07
CA ARG A 162 37.16 42.81 -42.78
C ARG A 162 37.35 44.29 -42.49
N ASP A 163 37.53 45.08 -43.53
CA ASP A 163 37.63 46.54 -43.45
C ASP A 163 36.23 47.16 -43.41
N PRO A 164 35.82 47.81 -42.30
CA PRO A 164 34.51 48.45 -42.20
C PRO A 164 34.27 49.58 -43.21
N GLY A 165 35.33 50.12 -43.85
CA GLY A 165 35.22 51.13 -44.89
C GLY A 165 34.82 50.60 -46.27
N GLN A 166 34.83 49.28 -46.47
CA GLN A 166 34.44 48.65 -47.73
C GLN A 166 32.96 48.24 -47.70
N THR A 167 32.25 48.50 -48.79
CA THR A 167 30.82 48.15 -48.91
C THR A 167 30.65 46.65 -49.13
N PRO A 168 29.71 45.98 -48.43
CA PRO A 168 29.37 44.59 -48.68
C PRO A 168 28.94 44.35 -50.13
N GLU A 169 29.41 43.26 -50.73
CA GLU A 169 29.07 42.86 -52.11
C GLU A 169 28.06 41.72 -52.09
N ARG A 170 26.95 41.85 -52.82
CA ARG A 170 25.95 40.78 -52.97
C ARG A 170 26.11 40.06 -54.31
N VAL A 171 26.35 38.76 -54.26
CA VAL A 171 26.52 37.87 -55.41
C VAL A 171 25.29 36.95 -55.52
N GLU A 172 24.54 37.05 -56.62
CA GLU A 172 23.48 36.09 -56.94
C GLU A 172 24.09 34.81 -57.55
N LEU A 173 23.78 33.66 -56.96
CA LEU A 173 24.36 32.38 -57.41
C LEU A 173 23.50 31.67 -58.46
N ILE A 174 22.23 32.04 -58.62
CA ILE A 174 21.34 31.46 -59.65
C ILE A 174 21.26 32.44 -60.83
N PRO A 175 22.01 32.21 -61.92
CA PRO A 175 22.00 33.12 -63.07
C PRO A 175 20.67 33.05 -63.83
N ARG A 176 20.33 34.15 -64.50
CA ARG A 176 19.18 34.22 -65.42
C ARG A 176 19.49 33.63 -66.79
N ASP A 177 20.77 33.43 -67.11
CA ASP A 177 21.29 32.99 -68.41
C ASP A 177 22.06 31.65 -68.29
N GLY A 178 22.03 30.82 -69.33
CA GLY A 178 22.74 29.52 -69.40
C GLY A 178 22.27 28.62 -70.55
N PRO A 179 22.99 27.53 -70.89
CA PRO A 179 22.61 26.61 -71.96
C PRO A 179 21.38 25.77 -71.58
N LEU A 180 20.47 25.55 -72.53
CA LEU A 180 19.31 24.64 -72.42
C LEU A 180 18.36 24.95 -71.25
N MET A 181 18.26 26.23 -70.84
CA MET A 181 17.43 26.71 -69.72
C MET A 181 15.92 26.67 -69.99
N GLU A 182 15.49 26.18 -71.15
CA GLU A 182 14.09 25.93 -71.50
C GLU A 182 13.63 24.51 -71.08
N THR A 183 14.56 23.66 -70.67
CA THR A 183 14.28 22.25 -70.32
C THR A 183 14.74 21.93 -68.90
N SER A 184 14.09 20.95 -68.24
CA SER A 184 14.48 20.51 -66.89
C SER A 184 15.88 19.84 -66.85
N ALA A 185 16.41 19.44 -68.00
CA ALA A 185 17.77 18.93 -68.17
C ALA A 185 18.84 20.03 -68.32
N GLY A 186 18.44 21.30 -68.34
CA GLY A 186 19.36 22.45 -68.43
C GLY A 186 20.29 22.58 -67.22
N THR A 187 21.45 23.19 -67.42
CA THR A 187 22.44 23.45 -66.36
C THR A 187 22.75 24.95 -66.32
N PRO A 188 22.40 25.66 -65.24
CA PRO A 188 22.67 27.09 -65.12
C PRO A 188 24.17 27.41 -65.19
N ALA A 189 24.52 28.60 -65.69
CA ALA A 189 25.91 28.98 -65.86
C ALA A 189 26.70 28.93 -64.53
N GLY A 190 27.79 28.16 -64.51
CA GLY A 190 28.63 27.93 -63.34
C GLY A 190 28.01 27.07 -62.24
N TRP A 191 27.02 26.26 -62.60
CA TRP A 191 26.62 25.07 -61.85
C TRP A 191 27.06 23.81 -62.60
N ALA A 192 27.24 22.73 -61.87
CA ALA A 192 27.46 21.39 -62.40
C ALA A 192 26.57 20.39 -61.66
N ARG A 193 26.16 19.36 -62.38
CA ARG A 193 25.42 18.22 -61.82
C ARG A 193 26.42 17.17 -61.34
N HIS A 194 26.10 16.47 -60.25
CA HIS A 194 26.89 15.34 -59.76
C HIS A 194 26.01 14.22 -59.21
N GLY A 195 26.64 13.10 -58.84
CA GLY A 195 26.00 11.92 -58.27
C GLY A 195 25.92 10.75 -59.24
N THR A 196 25.28 9.65 -58.82
CA THR A 196 25.11 8.45 -59.66
C THR A 196 24.04 8.64 -60.71
N SER A 197 23.23 9.70 -60.60
CA SER A 197 22.32 10.09 -61.66
C SER A 197 22.07 11.58 -61.74
N LEU A 198 22.38 12.10 -62.92
CA LEU A 198 22.24 13.51 -63.25
C LEU A 198 20.79 13.94 -63.49
N GLY A 199 19.84 12.99 -63.58
CA GLY A 199 18.42 13.27 -63.76
C GLY A 199 17.72 13.77 -62.49
N ILE A 200 18.33 13.58 -61.31
CA ILE A 200 17.80 14.07 -60.03
C ILE A 200 17.95 15.59 -59.93
N ALA A 201 19.12 16.09 -60.31
CA ALA A 201 19.42 17.51 -60.37
C ALA A 201 18.70 18.11 -61.59
N GLN A 202 17.66 18.90 -61.38
CA GLN A 202 16.86 19.53 -62.42
C GLN A 202 16.74 21.03 -62.19
N ILE A 203 16.28 21.74 -63.21
CA ILE A 203 15.80 23.11 -63.08
C ILE A 203 14.32 23.18 -63.41
N THR A 204 13.62 24.14 -62.83
CA THR A 204 12.32 24.57 -63.36
C THR A 204 12.47 25.94 -64.01
N PRO A 205 12.40 26.04 -65.35
CA PRO A 205 12.40 27.31 -66.07
C PRO A 205 11.21 28.18 -65.67
N ARG A 206 11.40 29.51 -65.61
CA ARG A 206 10.33 30.48 -65.30
C ARG A 206 10.40 31.68 -66.24
N THR A 207 9.27 32.07 -66.81
CA THR A 207 9.21 33.24 -67.70
C THR A 207 9.53 34.52 -66.92
N GLY A 208 10.56 35.26 -67.34
CA GLY A 208 10.94 36.54 -66.75
C GLY A 208 11.58 36.48 -65.36
N LYS A 209 11.95 35.29 -64.87
CA LYS A 209 12.63 35.07 -63.58
C LYS A 209 13.76 34.05 -63.74
N ALA A 210 14.73 34.06 -62.82
CA ALA A 210 15.71 32.98 -62.72
C ALA A 210 15.00 31.62 -62.54
N PRO A 211 15.52 30.50 -63.04
CA PRO A 211 14.91 29.20 -62.82
C PRO A 211 14.97 28.80 -61.34
N LEU A 212 14.16 27.83 -60.96
CA LEU A 212 14.35 27.14 -59.67
C LEU A 212 15.47 26.11 -59.83
N ILE A 213 16.34 26.01 -58.82
CA ILE A 213 17.26 24.87 -58.70
C ILE A 213 16.51 23.79 -57.94
N VAL A 214 16.29 22.63 -58.57
CA VAL A 214 15.44 21.58 -58.01
C VAL A 214 16.22 20.27 -57.94
N MET A 215 16.13 19.57 -56.82
CA MET A 215 16.40 18.14 -56.75
C MET A 215 15.07 17.41 -56.76
N ARG A 216 14.85 16.53 -57.73
CA ARG A 216 13.70 15.61 -57.80
C ARG A 216 14.25 14.20 -57.72
N ASP A 217 14.27 13.63 -56.51
CA ASP A 217 14.76 12.29 -56.29
C ASP A 217 13.60 11.30 -56.19
N ASP A 218 13.40 10.58 -57.28
CA ASP A 218 12.42 9.52 -57.44
C ASP A 218 13.08 8.12 -57.40
N ARG A 219 14.38 8.02 -57.12
CA ARG A 219 15.11 6.75 -57.21
C ARG A 219 15.78 6.40 -55.88
N PRO A 220 15.21 5.45 -55.11
CA PRO A 220 15.72 5.11 -53.79
C PRO A 220 17.12 4.48 -53.79
N ASP A 221 17.60 4.04 -54.95
CA ASP A 221 18.91 3.40 -55.18
C ASP A 221 19.96 4.35 -55.78
N ALA A 222 19.60 5.60 -56.07
CA ALA A 222 20.49 6.60 -56.66
C ALA A 222 20.62 7.84 -55.76
N PHE A 223 21.57 8.71 -56.09
CA PHE A 223 21.63 10.05 -55.54
C PHE A 223 22.13 11.03 -56.60
N GLY A 224 21.80 12.30 -56.40
CA GLY A 224 22.20 13.37 -57.30
C GLY A 224 22.29 14.69 -56.57
N GLY A 225 22.77 15.70 -57.29
CA GLY A 225 22.86 17.04 -56.74
C GLY A 225 23.46 18.07 -57.67
N TRP A 226 23.51 19.28 -57.14
CA TRP A 226 23.97 20.50 -57.78
C TRP A 226 25.17 21.06 -57.04
N LEU A 227 26.24 21.43 -57.74
CA LEU A 227 27.41 22.10 -57.18
C LEU A 227 27.77 23.33 -57.98
N THR A 228 28.21 24.40 -57.32
CA THR A 228 28.74 25.59 -58.00
C THR A 228 30.17 25.33 -58.49
N THR A 229 30.49 25.73 -59.73
CA THR A 229 31.84 25.56 -60.29
C THR A 229 32.80 26.60 -59.72
N THR A 230 34.10 26.35 -59.88
CA THR A 230 35.16 27.27 -59.44
C THR A 230 34.97 28.69 -59.97
N GLU A 231 34.48 28.87 -61.20
CA GLU A 231 34.24 30.19 -61.82
C GLU A 231 33.15 31.01 -61.12
N LYS A 232 32.16 30.36 -60.50
CA LYS A 232 31.08 31.01 -59.73
C LYS A 232 31.28 30.94 -58.22
N SER A 233 32.34 30.28 -57.75
CA SER A 233 32.73 30.34 -56.35
C SER A 233 33.21 31.75 -56.00
N ALA A 234 32.62 32.34 -54.95
CA ALA A 234 32.93 33.71 -54.54
C ALA A 234 34.35 33.76 -53.92
N PRO A 235 35.21 34.69 -54.36
CA PRO A 235 36.52 34.89 -53.73
C PRO A 235 36.33 35.45 -52.30
N LEU A 236 37.18 35.01 -51.38
CA LEU A 236 37.07 35.35 -49.95
C LEU A 236 38.23 36.20 -49.43
N ASP A 237 39.08 36.71 -50.32
CA ASP A 237 40.18 37.58 -49.93
C ASP A 237 39.66 38.88 -49.30
N GLY A 238 40.22 39.25 -48.15
CA GLY A 238 39.76 40.41 -47.37
C GLY A 238 38.36 40.28 -46.73
N ILE A 239 37.67 39.14 -46.87
CA ILE A 239 36.31 38.93 -46.32
C ILE A 239 36.38 38.40 -44.87
N ALA A 240 35.55 38.96 -44.00
CA ALA A 240 35.42 38.53 -42.60
C ALA A 240 34.35 37.45 -42.45
N ARG A 241 33.21 37.71 -43.10
CA ARG A 241 31.97 36.97 -42.90
C ARG A 241 31.18 36.93 -44.19
N VAL A 242 30.38 35.89 -44.31
CA VAL A 242 29.50 35.66 -45.43
C VAL A 242 28.07 35.53 -44.91
N GLU A 243 27.16 36.36 -45.42
CA GLU A 243 25.72 36.19 -45.21
C GLU A 243 25.10 35.48 -46.41
N ILE A 244 24.64 34.25 -46.23
CA ILE A 244 23.97 33.50 -47.28
C ILE A 244 22.45 33.57 -47.07
N GLU A 245 21.72 33.81 -48.15
CA GLU A 245 20.27 33.92 -48.16
C GLU A 245 19.71 33.04 -49.27
N TRP A 246 18.72 32.22 -48.96
CA TRP A 246 18.00 31.43 -49.95
C TRP A 246 16.55 31.24 -49.56
N LYS A 247 15.72 30.95 -50.56
CA LYS A 247 14.34 30.54 -50.36
C LYS A 247 14.23 29.06 -50.65
N GLU A 248 13.59 28.30 -49.77
CA GLU A 248 13.40 26.86 -49.94
C GLU A 248 11.96 26.41 -49.89
N ALA A 249 11.63 25.42 -50.71
CA ALA A 249 10.40 24.65 -50.64
C ALA A 249 10.75 23.17 -50.87
N TYR A 250 10.22 22.28 -50.05
CA TYR A 250 10.59 20.88 -50.10
C TYR A 250 9.49 19.94 -49.59
N SER A 251 9.57 18.71 -50.05
CA SER A 251 8.80 17.57 -49.56
C SER A 251 9.67 16.33 -49.71
N ILE A 252 10.27 15.90 -48.60
CA ILE A 252 11.36 14.93 -48.51
C ILE A 252 10.96 13.85 -47.51
N GLY A 253 11.18 12.59 -47.87
CA GLY A 253 10.90 11.47 -46.99
C GLY A 253 11.64 10.22 -47.43
N TRP A 254 11.09 9.07 -47.04
CA TRP A 254 11.80 7.80 -47.13
C TRP A 254 11.05 6.79 -48.01
N GLY A 255 11.75 6.29 -49.03
CA GLY A 255 11.29 5.39 -50.07
C GLY A 255 11.64 3.92 -49.85
N GLY A 256 11.76 3.47 -48.61
CA GLY A 256 11.85 2.04 -48.33
C GLY A 256 11.61 1.64 -46.89
N ASN A 257 12.22 0.56 -46.44
CA ASN A 257 11.89 -0.04 -45.15
C ASN A 257 12.32 0.88 -44.01
N ALA A 258 11.45 1.06 -43.02
CA ALA A 258 11.77 1.82 -41.83
C ALA A 258 11.25 1.12 -40.57
N ARG A 259 11.90 1.40 -39.46
CA ARG A 259 11.46 0.99 -38.11
C ARG A 259 10.98 2.22 -37.36
N GLN A 260 9.85 2.08 -36.66
CA GLN A 260 9.38 3.08 -35.70
C GLN A 260 9.22 2.45 -34.34
N SER A 261 9.71 3.16 -33.32
CA SER A 261 9.78 2.70 -31.94
C SER A 261 8.93 3.59 -31.05
N TYR A 262 8.04 2.98 -30.27
CA TYR A 262 7.17 3.66 -29.32
C TYR A 262 7.53 3.23 -27.89
N PRO A 263 8.18 4.10 -27.11
CA PRO A 263 8.54 3.78 -25.73
C PRO A 263 7.32 3.92 -24.81
N TYR A 264 7.17 2.99 -23.87
CA TYR A 264 6.17 3.01 -22.79
C TYR A 264 4.75 3.32 -23.26
N LEU A 265 4.31 2.66 -24.33
CA LEU A 265 2.97 2.85 -24.86
C LEU A 265 1.92 2.44 -23.79
N PRO A 266 1.01 3.35 -23.37
CA PRO A 266 0.01 3.05 -22.36
C PRO A 266 -0.94 1.89 -22.74
N ALA A 267 -1.65 1.36 -21.76
CA ALA A 267 -2.71 0.41 -22.02
C ALA A 267 -3.84 1.08 -22.83
N GLY A 268 -4.28 0.43 -23.91
CA GLY A 268 -5.25 1.03 -24.81
C GLY A 268 -5.37 0.32 -26.15
N GLU A 269 -6.29 0.82 -26.97
CA GLU A 269 -6.43 0.42 -28.36
C GLU A 269 -5.77 1.46 -29.27
N TYR A 270 -4.94 0.97 -30.18
CA TYR A 270 -4.20 1.76 -31.14
C TYR A 270 -4.45 1.23 -32.55
N ARG A 271 -4.34 2.12 -33.54
CA ARG A 271 -4.41 1.76 -34.96
C ARG A 271 -3.19 2.29 -35.68
N MET A 272 -2.33 1.39 -36.15
CA MET A 272 -1.23 1.76 -37.02
C MET A 272 -1.78 1.97 -38.42
N ARG A 273 -1.78 3.22 -38.88
CA ARG A 273 -2.24 3.65 -40.19
C ARG A 273 -1.04 3.90 -41.08
N LEU A 274 -1.08 3.38 -42.30
CA LEU A 274 -0.05 3.54 -43.32
C LEU A 274 -0.69 4.08 -44.59
N GLN A 275 -0.19 5.19 -45.12
CA GLN A 275 -0.69 5.78 -46.36
C GLN A 275 0.44 5.91 -47.39
N PRO A 276 0.32 5.28 -48.58
CA PRO A 276 1.24 5.54 -49.67
C PRO A 276 1.04 6.96 -50.20
N ILE A 277 2.14 7.64 -50.48
CA ILE A 277 2.20 8.98 -51.06
C ILE A 277 3.23 9.02 -52.18
N THR A 278 3.05 9.85 -53.19
CA THR A 278 4.06 10.08 -54.23
C THR A 278 5.34 10.66 -53.61
N PHE A 279 6.46 10.60 -54.32
CA PHE A 279 7.68 11.28 -53.87
C PHE A 279 7.46 12.79 -53.68
N GLU A 280 6.49 13.39 -54.38
CA GLU A 280 6.08 14.79 -54.22
C GLU A 280 5.15 15.06 -53.02
N GLY A 281 4.70 14.03 -52.29
CA GLY A 281 3.84 14.18 -51.11
C GLY A 281 2.33 14.09 -51.33
N LYS A 282 1.87 13.74 -52.54
CA LYS A 282 0.44 13.56 -52.81
C LYS A 282 -0.02 12.14 -52.44
N PRO A 283 -1.23 11.94 -51.88
CA PRO A 283 -1.78 10.59 -51.64
C PRO A 283 -1.76 9.70 -52.90
N ALA A 284 -1.27 8.46 -52.76
CA ALA A 284 -1.04 7.52 -53.85
C ALA A 284 -1.66 6.13 -53.61
N GLY A 285 -2.83 6.08 -52.95
CA GLY A 285 -3.57 4.85 -52.66
C GLY A 285 -4.34 4.90 -51.34
N ASP A 286 -4.94 3.77 -50.98
CA ASP A 286 -5.75 3.63 -49.77
C ASP A 286 -4.90 3.49 -48.50
N VAL A 287 -5.49 3.88 -47.37
CA VAL A 287 -4.85 3.77 -46.05
C VAL A 287 -4.98 2.35 -45.51
N SER A 288 -3.85 1.70 -45.29
CA SER A 288 -3.80 0.39 -44.63
C SER A 288 -3.78 0.56 -43.12
N THR A 289 -4.57 -0.25 -42.39
CA THR A 289 -4.69 -0.15 -40.93
C THR A 289 -4.43 -1.49 -40.25
N THR A 290 -3.58 -1.49 -39.23
CA THR A 290 -3.30 -2.64 -38.34
C THR A 290 -3.71 -2.30 -36.91
N ARG A 291 -4.57 -3.12 -36.30
CA ARG A 291 -5.04 -2.91 -34.92
C ARG A 291 -4.04 -3.46 -33.91
N ILE A 292 -3.67 -2.63 -32.94
CA ILE A 292 -2.73 -2.97 -31.85
C ILE A 292 -3.45 -2.72 -30.52
N VAL A 293 -3.43 -3.70 -29.62
CA VAL A 293 -4.08 -3.57 -28.30
C VAL A 293 -3.06 -3.84 -27.21
N VAL A 294 -2.75 -2.81 -26.42
CA VAL A 294 -1.91 -2.95 -25.22
C VAL A 294 -2.82 -3.35 -24.07
N VAL A 295 -2.67 -4.59 -23.60
CA VAL A 295 -3.53 -5.15 -22.56
C VAL A 295 -3.19 -4.47 -21.22
N PRO A 296 -4.19 -3.98 -20.47
CA PRO A 296 -3.93 -3.36 -19.17
C PRO A 296 -3.36 -4.37 -18.16
N PRO A 297 -2.53 -3.90 -17.20
CA PRO A 297 -2.12 -4.72 -16.07
C PRO A 297 -3.31 -5.31 -15.32
N PHE A 298 -3.16 -6.54 -14.81
CA PHE A 298 -4.25 -7.20 -14.08
C PHE A 298 -4.74 -6.38 -12.88
N TYR A 299 -3.86 -5.63 -12.21
CA TYR A 299 -4.20 -4.81 -11.04
C TYR A 299 -4.95 -3.51 -11.37
N GLU A 300 -5.00 -3.10 -12.65
CA GLU A 300 -5.81 -1.97 -13.12
C GLU A 300 -7.22 -2.40 -13.53
N THR A 301 -7.46 -3.71 -13.61
CA THR A 301 -8.78 -4.23 -13.98
C THR A 301 -9.79 -4.07 -12.85
N LYS A 302 -11.04 -3.72 -13.19
CA LYS A 302 -12.14 -3.60 -12.22
C LYS A 302 -12.41 -4.92 -11.49
N THR A 303 -12.21 -6.05 -12.15
CA THR A 303 -12.38 -7.39 -11.58
C THR A 303 -11.40 -7.66 -10.44
N PHE A 304 -10.14 -7.24 -10.59
CA PHE A 304 -9.13 -7.36 -9.51
C PHE A 304 -9.55 -6.59 -8.26
N TRP A 305 -9.99 -5.33 -8.41
CA TRP A 305 -10.44 -4.51 -7.28
C TRP A 305 -11.72 -5.07 -6.63
N PHE A 306 -12.65 -5.59 -7.43
CA PHE A 306 -13.85 -6.25 -6.90
C PHE A 306 -13.51 -7.48 -6.05
N VAL A 307 -12.64 -8.38 -6.55
CA VAL A 307 -12.20 -9.57 -5.81
C VAL A 307 -11.46 -9.19 -4.54
N THR A 308 -10.58 -8.18 -4.61
CA THR A 308 -9.81 -7.70 -3.45
C THR A 308 -10.73 -7.12 -2.39
N ALA A 309 -11.71 -6.29 -2.77
CA ALA A 309 -12.69 -5.72 -1.86
C ALA A 309 -13.58 -6.80 -1.21
N ALA A 310 -14.02 -7.80 -1.99
CA ALA A 310 -14.79 -8.92 -1.47
C ALA A 310 -13.98 -9.75 -0.44
N GLY A 311 -12.70 -10.02 -0.73
CA GLY A 311 -11.80 -10.71 0.19
C GLY A 311 -11.56 -9.93 1.48
N ALA A 312 -11.34 -8.62 1.39
CA ALA A 312 -11.22 -7.74 2.56
C ALA A 312 -12.51 -7.71 3.41
N GLY A 313 -13.68 -7.64 2.76
CA GLY A 313 -14.98 -7.71 3.45
C GLY A 313 -15.17 -9.01 4.21
N LEU A 314 -14.79 -10.15 3.64
CA LEU A 314 -14.84 -11.46 4.30
C LEU A 314 -13.90 -11.52 5.53
N LEU A 315 -12.69 -10.97 5.42
CA LEU A 315 -11.74 -10.92 6.54
C LEU A 315 -12.26 -10.05 7.69
N ILE A 316 -12.83 -8.89 7.38
CA ILE A 316 -13.45 -8.01 8.39
C ILE A 316 -14.62 -8.72 9.08
N ALA A 317 -15.50 -9.38 8.32
CA ALA A 317 -16.62 -10.13 8.86
C ALA A 317 -16.16 -11.30 9.77
N ALA A 318 -15.12 -12.03 9.35
CA ALA A 318 -14.53 -13.12 10.14
C ALA A 318 -13.90 -12.60 11.44
N ALA A 319 -13.15 -11.49 11.39
CA ALA A 319 -12.57 -10.85 12.56
C ALA A 319 -13.64 -10.34 13.54
N ALA A 320 -14.69 -9.68 13.03
CA ALA A 320 -15.81 -9.20 13.82
C ALA A 320 -16.54 -10.38 14.51
N ARG A 321 -16.80 -11.47 13.79
CA ARG A 321 -17.42 -12.69 14.33
C ARG A 321 -16.55 -13.35 15.41
N GLN A 322 -15.24 -13.38 15.22
CA GLN A 322 -14.32 -13.94 16.20
C GLN A 322 -14.25 -13.07 17.47
N PHE A 323 -14.27 -11.74 17.31
CA PHE A 323 -14.27 -10.80 18.43
C PHE A 323 -15.56 -10.90 19.24
N THR A 324 -16.73 -10.93 18.59
CA THR A 324 -18.02 -11.08 19.28
C THR A 324 -18.12 -12.42 20.01
N ARG A 325 -17.64 -13.52 19.41
CA ARG A 325 -17.60 -14.84 20.06
C ARG A 325 -16.73 -14.84 21.32
N ARG A 326 -15.53 -14.27 21.26
CA ARG A 326 -14.64 -14.13 22.43
C ARG A 326 -15.27 -13.27 23.53
N ARG A 327 -15.96 -12.19 23.16
CA ARG A 327 -16.68 -11.33 24.12
C ARG A 327 -17.82 -12.08 24.80
N MET A 328 -18.58 -12.89 24.06
CA MET A 328 -19.65 -13.71 24.63
C MET A 328 -19.10 -14.78 25.58
N GLN A 329 -18.03 -15.48 25.21
CA GLN A 329 -17.39 -16.47 26.08
C GLN A 329 -16.95 -15.86 27.41
N ARG A 330 -16.26 -14.70 27.39
CA ARG A 330 -15.86 -14.02 28.63
C ARG A 330 -17.04 -13.61 29.52
N ARG A 331 -18.17 -13.24 28.92
CA ARG A 331 -19.40 -12.92 29.67
C ARG A 331 -20.01 -14.15 30.31
N LEU A 332 -20.05 -15.28 29.58
CA LEU A 332 -20.52 -16.55 30.12
C LEU A 332 -19.63 -17.01 31.28
N ASP A 333 -18.31 -16.99 31.11
CA ASP A 333 -17.36 -17.37 32.17
C ASP A 333 -17.53 -16.50 33.43
N ALA A 334 -17.79 -15.20 33.26
CA ALA A 334 -18.04 -14.29 34.38
C ALA A 334 -19.35 -14.61 35.11
N LEU A 335 -20.43 -14.88 34.36
CA LEU A 335 -21.72 -15.27 34.92
C LEU A 335 -21.67 -16.63 35.63
N GLU A 336 -20.90 -17.59 35.09
CA GLU A 336 -20.70 -18.90 35.73
C GLU A 336 -20.00 -18.76 37.08
N ARG A 337 -18.97 -17.89 37.17
CA ARG A 337 -18.28 -17.61 38.43
C ARG A 337 -19.20 -16.94 39.45
N GLU A 338 -19.99 -15.96 39.02
CA GLU A 338 -20.95 -15.28 39.88
C GLU A 338 -21.98 -16.26 40.44
N ARG A 339 -22.54 -17.14 39.58
CA ARG A 339 -23.44 -18.21 40.00
C ARG A 339 -22.79 -19.18 40.99
N ALA A 340 -21.53 -19.54 40.79
CA ALA A 340 -20.83 -20.43 41.70
C ALA A 340 -20.70 -19.82 43.12
N VAL A 341 -20.41 -18.52 43.22
CA VAL A 341 -20.35 -17.80 44.50
C VAL A 341 -21.72 -17.77 45.18
N GLU A 342 -22.78 -17.47 44.44
CA GLU A 342 -24.15 -17.43 44.98
C GLU A 342 -24.66 -18.80 45.42
N HIS A 343 -24.31 -19.87 44.68
CA HIS A 343 -24.62 -21.24 45.09
C HIS A 343 -23.96 -21.61 46.42
N GLU A 344 -22.69 -21.23 46.60
CA GLU A 344 -21.96 -21.49 47.84
C GLU A 344 -22.53 -20.70 49.02
N ARG A 345 -22.92 -19.44 48.81
CA ARG A 345 -23.63 -18.65 49.83
C ARG A 345 -24.96 -19.29 50.23
N SER A 346 -25.73 -19.75 49.24
CA SER A 346 -27.01 -20.43 49.48
C SER A 346 -26.81 -21.74 50.25
N ARG A 347 -25.72 -22.46 50.00
CA ARG A 347 -25.34 -23.66 50.75
C ARG A 347 -25.04 -23.32 52.22
N ILE A 348 -24.20 -22.32 52.46
CA ILE A 348 -23.87 -21.85 53.82
C ILE A 348 -25.13 -21.38 54.57
N ALA A 349 -26.01 -20.64 53.90
CA ALA A 349 -27.28 -20.21 54.49
C ALA A 349 -28.15 -21.40 54.93
N ARG A 350 -28.20 -22.47 54.13
CA ARG A 350 -28.93 -23.70 54.47
C ARG A 350 -28.32 -24.41 55.67
N ASP A 351 -27.00 -24.62 55.68
CA ASP A 351 -26.28 -25.26 56.80
C ASP A 351 -26.52 -24.51 58.14
N LEU A 352 -26.66 -23.17 58.09
CA LEU A 352 -26.98 -22.35 59.26
C LEU A 352 -28.47 -22.43 59.65
N HIS A 353 -29.37 -22.44 58.66
CA HIS A 353 -30.82 -22.55 58.89
C HIS A 353 -31.20 -23.87 59.58
N ASP A 354 -30.57 -24.98 59.21
CA ASP A 354 -30.88 -26.30 59.77
C ASP A 354 -30.61 -26.37 61.29
N ASN A 355 -29.56 -25.69 61.77
CA ASN A 355 -29.26 -25.60 63.21
C ASN A 355 -30.29 -24.76 63.97
N LEU A 356 -30.76 -23.65 63.37
CA LEU A 356 -31.84 -22.84 63.95
C LEU A 356 -33.15 -23.63 64.07
N GLY A 357 -33.45 -24.48 63.09
CA GLY A 357 -34.65 -25.33 63.10
C GLY A 357 -34.72 -26.27 64.30
N ALA A 358 -33.58 -26.87 64.67
CA ALA A 358 -33.49 -27.75 65.85
C ALA A 358 -33.71 -26.97 67.16
N ASP A 359 -33.08 -25.80 67.31
CA ASP A 359 -33.22 -24.97 68.51
C ASP A 359 -34.64 -24.37 68.67
N LEU A 360 -35.30 -24.00 67.56
CA LEU A 360 -36.70 -23.57 67.59
C LEU A 360 -37.65 -24.69 68.03
N THR A 361 -37.37 -25.92 67.59
CA THR A 361 -38.13 -27.10 68.03
C THR A 361 -37.92 -27.37 69.52
N HIS A 362 -36.69 -27.20 70.00
CA HIS A 362 -36.38 -27.31 71.43
C HIS A 362 -37.09 -26.23 72.26
N LEU A 363 -37.19 -24.99 71.75
CA LEU A 363 -37.92 -23.91 72.40
C LEU A 363 -39.43 -24.22 72.50
N ALA A 364 -40.02 -24.74 71.44
CA ALA A 364 -41.41 -25.18 71.44
C ALA A 364 -41.64 -26.29 72.49
N LEU A 365 -40.77 -27.29 72.54
CA LEU A 365 -40.84 -28.38 73.52
C LEU A 365 -40.73 -27.88 74.97
N LEU A 366 -39.77 -26.99 75.27
CA LEU A 366 -39.64 -26.41 76.61
C LEU A 366 -40.86 -25.56 77.00
N SER A 367 -41.47 -24.89 76.02
CA SER A 367 -42.70 -24.12 76.24
C SER A 367 -43.89 -25.03 76.58
N ASP A 368 -44.03 -26.18 75.89
CA ASP A 368 -45.04 -27.18 76.20
C ASP A 368 -44.82 -27.83 77.57
N LEU A 369 -43.56 -28.12 77.93
CA LEU A 369 -43.20 -28.65 79.26
C LEU A 369 -43.49 -27.63 80.37
N ALA A 370 -43.24 -26.34 80.14
CA ALA A 370 -43.58 -25.27 81.08
C ALA A 370 -45.09 -25.20 81.33
N LEU A 371 -45.91 -25.40 80.30
CA LEU A 371 -47.37 -25.46 80.40
C LEU A 371 -47.84 -26.72 81.16
N ALA A 372 -47.21 -27.87 80.91
CA ALA A 372 -47.55 -29.13 81.57
C ALA A 372 -47.19 -29.15 83.06
N ASP A 373 -46.08 -28.52 83.45
CA ASP A 373 -45.60 -28.44 84.84
C ASP A 373 -46.20 -27.28 85.65
N ALA A 374 -47.27 -26.63 85.17
CA ALA A 374 -47.83 -25.39 85.75
C ALA A 374 -48.18 -25.44 87.26
N GLY A 375 -48.35 -26.64 87.83
CA GLY A 375 -48.58 -26.83 89.27
C GLY A 375 -47.35 -26.75 90.17
N ASP A 376 -46.13 -26.72 89.60
CA ASP A 376 -44.86 -26.63 90.33
C ASP A 376 -44.10 -25.37 89.92
N ALA A 377 -44.23 -24.32 90.73
CA ALA A 377 -43.61 -23.02 90.48
C ALA A 377 -42.08 -23.09 90.30
N ALA A 378 -41.39 -24.06 90.93
CA ALA A 378 -39.95 -24.21 90.79
C ALA A 378 -39.56 -24.82 89.43
N LYS A 379 -40.34 -25.78 88.91
CA LYS A 379 -40.13 -26.35 87.57
C LYS A 379 -40.49 -25.36 86.46
N VAL A 380 -41.63 -24.69 86.59
CA VAL A 380 -42.06 -23.64 85.66
C VAL A 380 -40.98 -22.56 85.57
N ARG A 381 -40.43 -22.11 86.71
CA ARG A 381 -39.35 -21.12 86.70
C ARG A 381 -38.11 -21.61 85.94
N ARG A 382 -37.69 -22.86 86.13
CA ARG A 382 -36.55 -23.45 85.40
C ARG A 382 -36.80 -23.52 83.90
N HIS A 383 -38.00 -23.94 83.47
CA HIS A 383 -38.35 -23.99 82.04
C HIS A 383 -38.33 -22.59 81.42
N PHE A 384 -38.85 -21.56 82.12
CA PHE A 384 -38.78 -20.18 81.64
C PHE A 384 -37.36 -19.63 81.56
N ASP A 385 -36.50 -19.94 82.54
CA ASP A 385 -35.09 -19.55 82.49
C ASP A 385 -34.38 -20.23 81.28
N GLN A 386 -34.67 -21.51 81.03
CA GLN A 386 -34.16 -22.24 79.85
C GLN A 386 -34.69 -21.67 78.52
N ILE A 387 -35.97 -21.31 78.44
CA ILE A 387 -36.56 -20.65 77.25
C ILE A 387 -35.90 -19.29 77.01
N PHE A 388 -35.69 -18.50 78.07
CA PHE A 388 -35.06 -17.19 77.95
C PHE A 388 -33.63 -17.30 77.42
N ASP A 389 -32.85 -18.24 77.95
CA ASP A 389 -31.48 -18.51 77.49
C ASP A 389 -31.45 -19.03 76.05
N LEU A 390 -32.37 -19.94 75.70
CA LEU A 390 -32.48 -20.48 74.34
C LEU A 390 -32.92 -19.41 73.33
N ALA A 391 -33.87 -18.54 73.68
CA ALA A 391 -34.30 -17.42 72.84
C ALA A 391 -33.16 -16.41 72.60
N ARG A 392 -32.40 -16.05 73.65
CA ARG A 392 -31.21 -15.19 73.51
C ARG A 392 -30.15 -15.83 72.62
N ASN A 393 -29.95 -17.13 72.75
CA ASN A 393 -29.03 -17.88 71.89
C ASN A 393 -29.50 -17.89 70.43
N LEU A 394 -30.80 -18.08 70.18
CA LEU A 394 -31.39 -18.04 68.84
C LEU A 394 -31.20 -16.67 68.17
N THR A 395 -31.47 -15.56 68.88
CA THR A 395 -31.25 -14.21 68.33
C THR A 395 -29.79 -14.01 67.90
N ARG A 396 -28.85 -14.42 68.75
CA ARG A 396 -27.42 -14.35 68.43
C ARG A 396 -27.05 -15.21 67.22
N GLN A 397 -27.63 -16.41 67.08
CA GLN A 397 -27.40 -17.27 65.92
C GLN A 397 -27.95 -16.69 64.62
N VAL A 398 -29.09 -16.00 64.66
CA VAL A 398 -29.63 -15.28 63.49
C VAL A 398 -28.70 -14.14 63.07
N ASP A 399 -28.19 -13.36 64.01
CA ASP A 399 -27.21 -12.30 63.72
C ASP A 399 -25.90 -12.87 63.14
N GLU A 400 -25.41 -13.99 63.67
CA GLU A 400 -24.28 -14.75 63.13
C GLU A 400 -24.55 -15.19 61.68
N MET A 401 -25.77 -15.64 61.38
CA MET A 401 -26.16 -16.09 60.04
C MET A 401 -26.23 -14.96 59.02
N VAL A 402 -26.92 -13.87 59.36
CA VAL A 402 -27.01 -12.67 58.50
C VAL A 402 -25.60 -12.15 58.19
N TRP A 403 -24.71 -12.15 59.17
CA TRP A 403 -23.33 -11.75 58.97
C TRP A 403 -22.52 -12.71 58.09
N ALA A 404 -22.71 -14.03 58.26
CA ALA A 404 -21.99 -15.06 57.50
C ALA A 404 -22.34 -15.04 56.01
N VAL A 405 -23.57 -14.71 55.64
CA VAL A 405 -24.03 -14.69 54.23
C VAL A 405 -23.89 -13.33 53.55
N ASN A 406 -23.65 -12.25 54.30
CA ASN A 406 -23.58 -10.90 53.75
C ASN A 406 -22.29 -10.66 52.94
N PRO A 407 -22.40 -10.32 51.63
CA PRO A 407 -21.26 -10.03 50.75
C PRO A 407 -20.35 -8.90 51.23
N ALA A 408 -20.90 -7.90 51.92
CA ALA A 408 -20.14 -6.75 52.41
C ALA A 408 -19.05 -7.14 53.43
N ASN A 409 -19.14 -8.35 53.99
CA ASN A 409 -18.23 -8.87 54.98
C ASN A 409 -17.11 -9.76 54.40
N ASP A 410 -17.01 -9.93 53.07
CA ASP A 410 -16.00 -10.80 52.41
C ASP A 410 -14.58 -10.18 52.38
N SER A 411 -14.17 -9.65 53.52
CA SER A 411 -12.88 -9.00 53.76
C SER A 411 -12.39 -9.24 55.19
N LEU A 412 -11.07 -9.18 55.39
CA LEU A 412 -10.48 -9.23 56.73
C LEU A 412 -10.93 -8.05 57.59
N LYS A 413 -11.13 -6.87 56.98
CA LYS A 413 -11.63 -5.67 57.65
C LYS A 413 -13.02 -5.87 58.26
N GLY A 414 -13.88 -6.69 57.64
CA GLY A 414 -15.16 -7.11 58.23
C GLY A 414 -15.05 -8.29 59.20
N PHE A 415 -14.18 -9.26 58.88
CA PHE A 415 -14.01 -10.51 59.65
C PHE A 415 -13.41 -10.31 61.04
N VAL A 416 -12.28 -9.61 61.13
CA VAL A 416 -11.48 -9.51 62.35
C VAL A 416 -12.23 -8.79 63.49
N PRO A 417 -12.90 -7.64 63.27
CA PRO A 417 -13.68 -6.98 64.32
C PRO A 417 -14.85 -7.84 64.82
N PHE A 418 -15.57 -8.51 63.91
CA PHE A 418 -16.66 -9.41 64.27
C PHE A 418 -16.18 -10.56 65.17
N LEU A 419 -15.11 -11.26 64.76
CA LEU A 419 -14.56 -12.37 65.53
C LEU A 419 -14.04 -11.92 66.91
N SER A 420 -13.41 -10.74 66.96
CA SER A 420 -12.85 -10.15 68.18
C SER A 420 -13.95 -9.77 69.19
N ASN A 421 -15.04 -9.17 68.70
CA ASN A 421 -16.20 -8.85 69.54
C ASN A 421 -16.91 -10.11 70.02
N TYR A 422 -17.06 -11.11 69.15
CA TYR A 422 -17.64 -12.39 69.52
C TYR A 422 -16.86 -13.07 70.65
N ALA A 423 -15.54 -13.19 70.50
CA ALA A 423 -14.68 -13.87 71.47
C ALA A 423 -14.69 -13.19 72.84
N GLN A 424 -14.59 -11.85 72.87
CA GLN A 424 -14.67 -11.08 74.11
C GLN A 424 -16.02 -11.26 74.80
N ASN A 425 -17.13 -11.10 74.08
CA ASN A 425 -18.46 -11.21 74.65
C ASN A 425 -18.75 -12.63 75.17
N TYR A 426 -18.33 -13.65 74.44
CA TYR A 426 -18.56 -15.05 74.81
C TYR A 426 -17.79 -15.47 76.07
N LEU A 427 -16.51 -15.10 76.16
CA LEU A 427 -15.68 -15.43 77.33
C LEU A 427 -16.03 -14.56 78.55
N LEU A 428 -16.36 -13.28 78.34
CA LEU A 428 -16.80 -12.39 79.41
C LEU A 428 -18.08 -12.91 80.09
N ALA A 429 -19.03 -13.43 79.31
CA ALA A 429 -20.25 -14.06 79.84
C ALA A 429 -19.94 -15.29 80.73
N ALA A 430 -18.81 -15.96 80.49
CA ALA A 430 -18.32 -17.07 81.30
C ALA A 430 -17.37 -16.64 82.44
N GLY A 431 -17.13 -15.33 82.62
CA GLY A 431 -16.24 -14.80 83.65
C GLY A 431 -14.74 -14.95 83.34
N ILE A 432 -14.36 -15.23 82.10
CA ILE A 432 -12.96 -15.41 81.67
C ILE A 432 -12.52 -14.16 80.88
N PRO A 433 -11.54 -13.38 81.36
CA PRO A 433 -10.96 -12.28 80.59
C PRO A 433 -10.34 -12.76 79.27
N CYS A 434 -10.69 -12.11 78.16
CA CYS A 434 -10.13 -12.39 76.83
C CYS A 434 -9.16 -11.26 76.42
N ARG A 435 -7.88 -11.59 76.28
CA ARG A 435 -6.87 -10.66 75.75
C ARG A 435 -6.78 -10.76 74.24
N LEU A 436 -7.02 -9.65 73.57
CA LEU A 436 -6.82 -9.52 72.13
C LEU A 436 -5.38 -9.06 71.83
N ASP A 437 -4.65 -9.85 71.05
CA ASP A 437 -3.37 -9.44 70.46
C ASP A 437 -3.51 -9.33 68.94
N ILE A 438 -4.04 -8.19 68.52
CA ILE A 438 -4.36 -7.88 67.13
C ILE A 438 -3.71 -6.51 66.80
N PRO A 439 -2.99 -6.38 65.69
CA PRO A 439 -2.43 -5.10 65.25
C PRO A 439 -3.52 -4.01 65.14
N ALA A 440 -3.24 -2.80 65.64
CA ALA A 440 -4.17 -1.67 65.56
C ALA A 440 -4.53 -1.29 64.11
N ALA A 441 -3.57 -1.44 63.19
CA ALA A 441 -3.81 -1.36 61.74
C ALA A 441 -3.73 -2.78 61.16
N PHE A 442 -4.88 -3.40 60.90
CA PHE A 442 -4.93 -4.72 60.29
C PHE A 442 -5.04 -4.61 58.76
N PRO A 443 -4.07 -5.12 57.97
CA PRO A 443 -4.08 -4.94 56.53
C PRO A 443 -5.23 -5.73 55.89
N ASP A 444 -6.08 -5.04 55.13
CA ASP A 444 -7.24 -5.67 54.50
C ASP A 444 -6.83 -6.72 53.45
N ALA A 445 -7.67 -7.73 53.27
CA ALA A 445 -7.54 -8.73 52.20
C ALA A 445 -8.90 -9.39 51.96
N PRO A 446 -9.18 -9.87 50.74
CA PRO A 446 -10.38 -10.64 50.47
C PRO A 446 -10.38 -11.93 51.27
N LEU A 447 -11.53 -12.26 51.85
CA LEU A 447 -11.75 -13.50 52.60
C LEU A 447 -13.11 -14.05 52.16
N SER A 448 -13.12 -15.21 51.50
CA SER A 448 -14.36 -15.75 50.93
C SER A 448 -15.38 -16.11 52.01
N SER A 449 -16.67 -16.11 51.67
CA SER A 449 -17.75 -16.53 52.58
C SER A 449 -17.48 -17.91 53.21
N THR A 450 -16.99 -18.87 52.41
CA THR A 450 -16.58 -20.21 52.88
C THR A 450 -15.43 -20.15 53.88
N GLN A 451 -14.39 -19.36 53.60
CA GLN A 451 -13.25 -19.16 54.52
C GLN A 451 -13.72 -18.53 55.84
N ARG A 452 -14.55 -17.49 55.78
CA ARG A 452 -15.12 -16.83 56.96
C ARG A 452 -15.93 -17.80 57.81
N HIS A 453 -16.83 -18.55 57.18
CA HIS A 453 -17.73 -19.48 57.86
C HIS A 453 -16.96 -20.60 58.59
N HIS A 454 -16.06 -21.28 57.89
CA HIS A 454 -15.28 -22.37 58.52
C HIS A 454 -14.31 -21.86 59.59
N LEU A 455 -13.67 -20.70 59.39
CA LEU A 455 -12.80 -20.09 60.38
C LEU A 455 -13.58 -19.66 61.63
N PHE A 456 -14.73 -18.99 61.46
CA PHE A 456 -15.59 -18.58 62.57
C PHE A 456 -16.05 -19.80 63.39
N LEU A 457 -16.57 -20.84 62.75
CA LEU A 457 -17.04 -22.03 63.46
C LEU A 457 -15.91 -22.77 64.19
N THR A 458 -14.69 -22.77 63.61
CA THR A 458 -13.52 -23.36 64.27
C THR A 458 -13.12 -22.58 65.52
N VAL A 459 -13.10 -21.24 65.44
CA VAL A 459 -12.77 -20.40 66.61
C VAL A 459 -13.89 -20.47 67.65
N LYS A 460 -15.16 -20.50 67.24
CA LYS A 460 -16.31 -20.70 68.13
C LYS A 460 -16.19 -22.00 68.94
N GLU A 461 -15.83 -23.10 68.28
CA GLU A 461 -15.59 -24.38 68.95
C GLU A 461 -14.39 -24.32 69.91
N ALA A 462 -13.30 -23.67 69.52
CA ALA A 462 -12.15 -23.46 70.38
C ALA A 462 -12.53 -22.69 71.66
N LEU A 463 -13.29 -21.60 71.54
CA LEU A 463 -13.78 -20.81 72.68
C LEU A 463 -14.76 -21.61 73.54
N HIS A 464 -15.64 -22.41 72.93
CA HIS A 464 -16.54 -23.31 73.64
C HIS A 464 -15.78 -24.31 74.51
N ASN A 465 -14.72 -24.91 73.95
CA ASN A 465 -13.86 -25.84 74.66
C ASN A 465 -13.14 -25.19 75.85
N ILE A 466 -12.73 -23.92 75.72
CA ILE A 466 -12.16 -23.17 76.86
C ILE A 466 -13.20 -23.08 77.98
N VAL A 467 -14.41 -22.58 77.70
CA VAL A 467 -15.45 -22.39 78.72
C VAL A 467 -15.85 -23.70 79.38
N LYS A 468 -15.99 -24.78 78.61
CA LYS A 468 -16.53 -26.06 79.09
C LYS A 468 -15.49 -26.96 79.76
N HIS A 469 -14.23 -26.88 79.33
CA HIS A 469 -13.23 -27.90 79.67
C HIS A 469 -11.93 -27.38 80.29
N SER A 470 -11.58 -26.10 80.15
CA SER A 470 -10.25 -25.62 80.55
C SER A 470 -10.11 -25.26 82.04
N HIS A 471 -11.17 -24.78 82.70
CA HIS A 471 -11.06 -24.05 83.98
C HIS A 471 -10.02 -22.93 83.95
N ALA A 472 -9.82 -22.30 82.78
CA ALA A 472 -8.88 -21.22 82.60
C ALA A 472 -9.30 -19.97 83.37
N THR A 473 -8.31 -19.22 83.85
CA THR A 473 -8.51 -17.90 84.45
C THR A 473 -8.31 -16.78 83.44
N GLU A 474 -7.70 -17.06 82.29
CA GLU A 474 -7.46 -16.11 81.20
C GLU A 474 -7.33 -16.83 79.85
N ALA A 475 -7.75 -16.15 78.77
CA ALA A 475 -7.59 -16.63 77.40
C ALA A 475 -7.09 -15.52 76.46
N TRP A 476 -6.44 -15.90 75.37
CA TRP A 476 -5.90 -15.02 74.34
C TRP A 476 -6.46 -15.35 72.97
N LEU A 477 -6.83 -14.31 72.21
CA LEU A 477 -7.08 -14.39 70.78
C LEU A 477 -6.06 -13.53 70.05
N ARG A 478 -5.20 -14.17 69.25
CA ARG A 478 -4.19 -13.47 68.44
C ARG A 478 -4.51 -13.63 66.97
N ILE A 479 -4.53 -12.52 66.25
CA ILE A 479 -4.77 -12.53 64.80
C ILE A 479 -3.65 -11.75 64.13
N ARG A 480 -2.91 -12.43 63.26
CA ARG A 480 -1.81 -11.85 62.49
C ARG A 480 -2.01 -12.15 61.01
N LYS A 481 -1.56 -11.23 60.17
CA LYS A 481 -1.48 -11.42 58.73
C LYS A 481 -0.01 -11.32 58.34
N ASP A 482 0.49 -12.37 57.72
CA ASP A 482 1.73 -12.36 56.95
C ASP A 482 1.37 -12.15 55.47
N ASP A 483 2.34 -11.86 54.59
CA ASP A 483 2.09 -11.42 53.21
C ASP A 483 1.09 -12.29 52.41
N HIS A 484 1.03 -13.59 52.70
CA HIS A 484 0.15 -14.54 52.00
C HIS A 484 -0.71 -15.41 52.92
N ARG A 485 -0.65 -15.21 54.24
CA ARG A 485 -1.35 -16.09 55.19
C ARG A 485 -1.97 -15.32 56.34
N LEU A 486 -3.20 -15.70 56.68
CA LEU A 486 -3.84 -15.33 57.93
C LEU A 486 -3.45 -16.37 58.99
N LYS A 487 -3.01 -15.91 60.16
CA LYS A 487 -2.76 -16.73 61.34
C LYS A 487 -3.72 -16.33 62.45
N VAL A 488 -4.49 -17.28 62.97
CA VAL A 488 -5.39 -17.10 64.11
C VAL A 488 -4.97 -18.07 65.20
N VAL A 489 -4.71 -17.56 66.39
CA VAL A 489 -4.30 -18.36 67.55
C VAL A 489 -5.28 -18.12 68.68
N VAL A 490 -5.85 -19.21 69.22
CA VAL A 490 -6.70 -19.21 70.41
C VAL A 490 -5.95 -19.97 71.49
N GLU A 491 -5.75 -19.36 72.66
CA GLU A 491 -4.96 -19.94 73.75
C GLU A 491 -5.62 -19.71 75.10
N ASP A 492 -5.51 -20.67 76.02
CA ASP A 492 -5.96 -20.57 77.41
C ASP A 492 -4.87 -21.02 78.39
N ASN A 493 -5.00 -20.62 79.67
CA ASN A 493 -4.09 -21.03 80.75
C ASN A 493 -4.70 -22.10 81.68
N GLY A 494 -5.64 -22.90 81.18
CA GLY A 494 -6.37 -23.89 81.97
C GLY A 494 -5.58 -25.17 82.25
N ARG A 495 -6.30 -26.23 82.60
CA ARG A 495 -5.72 -27.52 83.00
C ARG A 495 -5.06 -28.32 81.87
N GLY A 496 -5.19 -27.90 80.62
CA GLY A 496 -4.68 -28.65 79.45
C GLY A 496 -5.33 -30.03 79.27
N ILE A 497 -4.84 -30.80 78.31
CA ILE A 497 -5.35 -32.13 77.94
C ILE A 497 -4.22 -33.16 78.09
N ALA A 498 -4.47 -34.26 78.81
CA ALA A 498 -3.46 -35.28 79.14
C ALA A 498 -3.35 -36.44 78.13
N GLU A 499 -4.37 -36.69 77.32
CA GLU A 499 -4.42 -37.81 76.36
C GLU A 499 -4.59 -37.32 74.90
N PRO A 500 -4.09 -38.08 73.90
CA PRO A 500 -4.44 -37.84 72.51
C PRO A 500 -5.95 -38.03 72.31
N ALA A 501 -6.55 -37.16 71.48
CA ALA A 501 -8.00 -37.02 71.28
C ALA A 501 -8.75 -38.35 71.21
N ALA A 502 -9.76 -38.55 72.07
CA ALA A 502 -10.77 -39.58 71.86
C ALA A 502 -11.58 -39.25 70.59
N ILE A 503 -12.03 -40.29 69.87
CA ILE A 503 -12.91 -40.15 68.70
C ILE A 503 -14.20 -39.44 69.17
N GLY A 504 -14.42 -38.21 68.71
CA GLY A 504 -15.60 -37.40 69.05
C GLY A 504 -15.35 -36.12 69.84
N ASP A 505 -14.09 -35.74 70.12
CA ASP A 505 -13.74 -34.55 70.93
C ASP A 505 -13.90 -33.17 70.23
N GLY A 506 -14.55 -33.10 69.07
CA GLY A 506 -14.72 -31.87 68.27
C GLY A 506 -13.46 -31.43 67.48
N THR A 507 -12.27 -31.95 67.81
CA THR A 507 -11.00 -31.55 67.18
C THR A 507 -10.86 -32.06 65.75
N GLY A 508 -11.33 -33.28 65.48
CA GLY A 508 -11.38 -33.81 64.11
C GLY A 508 -12.22 -32.94 63.18
N ASN A 509 -13.35 -32.41 63.67
CA ASN A 509 -14.22 -31.51 62.92
C ASN A 509 -13.54 -30.16 62.67
N MET A 510 -12.85 -29.60 63.67
CA MET A 510 -12.07 -28.36 63.51
C MET A 510 -10.95 -28.52 62.46
N GLN A 511 -10.19 -29.62 62.53
CA GLN A 511 -9.14 -29.91 61.57
C GLN A 511 -9.69 -30.06 60.14
N GLN A 512 -10.78 -30.81 59.98
CA GLN A 512 -11.41 -31.01 58.67
C GLN A 512 -11.94 -29.69 58.09
N ARG A 513 -12.60 -28.84 58.89
CA ARG A 513 -13.12 -27.53 58.45
C ARG A 513 -12.02 -26.63 57.93
N ILE A 514 -10.87 -26.59 58.61
CA ILE A 514 -9.72 -25.77 58.20
C ILE A 514 -9.02 -26.36 56.98
N ALA A 515 -8.92 -27.69 56.89
CA ALA A 515 -8.40 -28.36 55.70
C ALA A 515 -9.26 -28.10 54.45
N THR A 516 -10.59 -28.08 54.58
CA THR A 516 -11.53 -27.77 53.47
C THR A 516 -11.26 -26.41 52.83
N ILE A 517 -10.76 -25.44 53.60
CA ILE A 517 -10.42 -24.10 53.12
C ILE A 517 -8.92 -23.92 52.84
N GLY A 518 -8.19 -25.03 52.70
CA GLY A 518 -6.75 -25.05 52.37
C GLY A 518 -5.83 -24.58 53.50
N GLY A 519 -6.33 -24.55 54.74
CA GLY A 519 -5.58 -24.14 55.91
C GLY A 519 -4.90 -25.30 56.64
N THR A 520 -4.07 -24.93 57.61
CA THR A 520 -3.44 -25.86 58.56
C THR A 520 -3.97 -25.61 59.96
N PHE A 521 -4.24 -26.71 60.68
CA PHE A 521 -4.69 -26.71 62.08
C PHE A 521 -3.62 -27.38 62.93
N GLU A 522 -3.24 -26.75 64.03
CA GLU A 522 -2.31 -27.30 65.01
C GLU A 522 -2.87 -27.08 66.43
N ARG A 523 -2.83 -28.13 67.25
CA ARG A 523 -3.23 -28.07 68.66
C ARG A 523 -2.07 -28.51 69.53
N ILE A 524 -1.65 -27.64 70.44
CA ILE A 524 -0.61 -27.90 71.44
C ILE A 524 -1.28 -27.78 72.81
N SER A 525 -1.21 -28.83 73.62
CA SER A 525 -1.79 -28.84 74.97
C SER A 525 -0.90 -29.67 75.88
N GLU A 526 -0.66 -29.19 77.10
CA GLU A 526 0.09 -29.92 78.12
C GLU A 526 -0.68 -29.84 79.45
N PRO A 527 -0.76 -30.93 80.24
CA PRO A 527 -1.38 -30.91 81.55
C PRO A 527 -0.84 -29.78 82.43
N GLY A 528 -1.75 -28.95 82.95
CA GLY A 528 -1.44 -27.82 83.81
C GLY A 528 -0.90 -26.57 83.10
N LYS A 529 -0.74 -26.57 81.77
CA LYS A 529 -0.22 -25.41 81.00
C LYS A 529 -1.21 -24.84 79.97
N GLY A 530 -2.45 -25.32 79.97
CA GLY A 530 -3.51 -24.86 79.06
C GLY A 530 -3.45 -25.47 77.66
N THR A 531 -4.21 -24.88 76.74
CA THR A 531 -4.30 -25.34 75.35
C THR A 531 -4.10 -24.18 74.38
N ARG A 532 -3.36 -24.41 73.29
CA ARG A 532 -3.16 -23.49 72.17
C ARG A 532 -3.61 -24.14 70.88
N ILE A 533 -4.53 -23.48 70.17
CA ILE A 533 -4.97 -23.83 68.83
C ILE A 533 -4.45 -22.78 67.85
N SER A 534 -3.67 -23.20 66.87
CA SER A 534 -3.11 -22.36 65.81
C SER A 534 -3.70 -22.72 64.46
N LEU A 535 -4.29 -21.74 63.80
CA LEU A 535 -4.91 -21.85 62.48
C LEU A 535 -4.09 -21.01 61.50
N SER A 536 -3.74 -21.56 60.34
CA SER A 536 -3.11 -20.79 59.28
C SER A 536 -3.74 -21.01 57.92
N LEU A 537 -4.18 -19.94 57.28
CA LEU A 537 -4.97 -19.97 56.05
C LEU A 537 -4.28 -19.18 54.94
N PRO A 538 -4.26 -19.68 53.69
CA PRO A 538 -3.81 -18.90 52.56
C PRO A 538 -4.80 -17.77 52.26
N LEU A 539 -4.28 -16.56 52.07
CA LEU A 539 -5.06 -15.42 51.58
C LEU A 539 -4.91 -15.35 50.05
N ALA A 540 -6.02 -15.08 49.35
CA ALA A 540 -5.95 -14.85 47.92
C ALA A 540 -5.06 -13.64 47.64
N LYS A 541 -4.22 -13.72 46.59
CA LYS A 541 -3.45 -12.57 46.13
C LYS A 541 -4.43 -11.42 45.82
N PRO A 542 -4.13 -10.17 46.22
CA PRO A 542 -4.93 -9.04 45.79
C PRO A 542 -4.99 -9.05 44.25
N VAL A 543 -6.21 -8.97 43.70
CA VAL A 543 -6.49 -8.88 42.26
C VAL A 543 -6.10 -7.51 41.75
#